data_AF-A0A9X7JQK0-F1
#
_entry.id   AF-A0A9X7JQK0-F1
#
_cell.length_a   1.000
_cell.length_b   1.000
_cell.length_c   1.000
_cell.angle_alpha   90.00
_cell.angle_beta   90.00
_cell.angle_gamma   90.00
#
_symmetry.space_group_name_H-M   'P 1'
#
loop_
_entity.id
_entity.type
_entity.pdbx_description
1 polymer ?
#
loop_
_entity_poly.entity_id
_entity_poly.type
_entity_poly.pdbx_seq_one_letter_code
_entity_poly.pdbx_strand_id
1 'polypeptide(L)'
;MPATTRALPRPLQTLITVLAAALIALAGTVLFAPAPAAHAATGIDTVAEALRKSPVYVDPRASAQLPPAEAEALAKKIEDAGKPVFVAVLPESAEFPKATVFQDLRTKVGIAGVYAIRLGDAFNAHADSKVMSRNAVRNLVGTVQRSGGDTTAMLNSFVDQADRQARGRAPASWGGGEPGVGATGLITGGAIVVAGGAGAYALYRRNKRKREEREQAELDALRVIVDEDITAFGEELDRLDFHPSEPGADDAMRRDYEEALDAYEEAKSKMAAVNHPQDVTAVTEALDKGRFALATLAARRTGAPLPERRLPCFFDPRHGPSVQDVQWAPPGGAPRTVPACAADAARVADGEEPLSRTVQTADGRQPYWNAGPAYAPWAGGYFGGGILPGLLVGTALGGLLSGPAYAAPADTGPDGGDWTGSDYNPDDYGGGWGDGGGFGGGDGGGFGGGDW
;
A
#
# COMPACT_ATOMS: atom_id res chain seq x y z
N MET A 1 -74.68 -54.18 -5.26
CA MET A 1 -73.71 -54.71 -6.25
C MET A 1 -72.82 -53.56 -6.71
N PRO A 2 -71.51 -53.76 -6.94
CA PRO A 2 -70.56 -54.44 -6.08
C PRO A 2 -69.25 -53.62 -5.89
N ALA A 3 -68.46 -54.02 -4.89
CA ALA A 3 -67.08 -53.64 -4.71
C ALA A 3 -66.18 -54.36 -5.74
N THR A 4 -65.17 -53.66 -6.25
CA THR A 4 -64.08 -54.25 -7.02
C THR A 4 -62.74 -53.73 -6.52
N THR A 5 -62.11 -54.56 -5.68
CA THR A 5 -60.68 -54.49 -5.35
C THR A 5 -59.83 -54.75 -6.59
N ARG A 6 -58.89 -53.85 -6.92
CA ARG A 6 -57.82 -54.13 -7.89
C ARG A 6 -56.50 -54.26 -7.14
N ALA A 7 -56.05 -55.50 -7.02
CA ALA A 7 -54.71 -55.86 -6.57
C ALA A 7 -53.67 -55.39 -7.58
N LEU A 8 -52.58 -54.79 -7.10
CA LEU A 8 -51.42 -54.46 -7.91
C LEU A 8 -50.63 -55.74 -8.25
N PRO A 9 -50.07 -55.83 -9.47
CA PRO A 9 -49.37 -57.01 -9.95
C PRO A 9 -48.02 -57.22 -9.24
N ARG A 10 -47.61 -58.49 -9.18
CA ARG A 10 -46.46 -59.03 -8.42
C ARG A 10 -45.02 -58.81 -8.96
N PRO A 11 -44.69 -58.05 -10.03
CA PRO A 11 -43.29 -57.96 -10.46
C PRO A 11 -42.50 -56.81 -9.83
N LEU A 12 -43.04 -56.07 -8.85
CA LEU A 12 -42.32 -54.99 -8.16
C LEU A 12 -41.74 -55.36 -6.78
N GLN A 13 -42.09 -56.52 -6.22
CA GLN A 13 -41.53 -56.99 -4.93
C GLN A 13 -40.23 -57.79 -5.09
N THR A 14 -39.94 -58.29 -6.30
CA THR A 14 -38.72 -59.06 -6.58
C THR A 14 -37.51 -58.20 -6.98
N LEU A 15 -37.70 -56.92 -7.31
CA LEU A 15 -36.59 -56.00 -7.61
C LEU A 15 -35.96 -55.40 -6.33
N ILE A 16 -36.69 -55.34 -5.22
CA ILE A 16 -36.20 -54.79 -3.95
C ILE A 16 -35.35 -55.82 -3.19
N THR A 17 -35.61 -57.11 -3.36
CA THR A 17 -34.85 -58.19 -2.68
C THR A 17 -33.52 -58.51 -3.35
N VAL A 18 -33.35 -58.28 -4.66
CA VAL A 18 -32.07 -58.52 -5.35
C VAL A 18 -31.06 -57.40 -5.11
N LEU A 19 -31.51 -56.15 -4.91
CA LEU A 19 -30.61 -55.03 -4.62
C LEU A 19 -30.05 -55.06 -3.17
N ALA A 20 -30.79 -55.62 -2.21
CA ALA A 20 -30.35 -55.77 -0.83
C ALA A 20 -29.30 -56.88 -0.64
N ALA A 21 -29.33 -57.93 -1.46
CA ALA A 21 -28.37 -59.04 -1.39
C ALA A 21 -26.99 -58.70 -1.98
N ALA A 22 -26.92 -57.76 -2.93
CA ALA A 22 -25.65 -57.27 -3.49
C ALA A 22 -24.88 -56.32 -2.55
N LEU A 23 -25.58 -55.66 -1.61
CA LEU A 23 -24.98 -54.76 -0.61
C LEU A 23 -24.38 -55.48 0.61
N ILE A 24 -24.79 -56.72 0.89
CA ILE A 24 -24.28 -57.50 2.02
C ILE A 24 -23.08 -58.39 1.62
N ALA A 25 -22.93 -58.72 0.33
CA ALA A 25 -21.79 -59.49 -0.16
C ALA A 25 -20.48 -58.68 -0.34
N LEU A 26 -20.53 -57.34 -0.29
CA LEU A 26 -19.35 -56.47 -0.35
C LEU A 26 -18.78 -56.10 1.04
N ALA A 27 -19.44 -56.52 2.13
CA ALA A 27 -19.04 -56.21 3.50
C ALA A 27 -18.25 -57.34 4.20
N GLY A 28 -18.00 -58.46 3.53
CA GLY A 28 -17.56 -59.71 4.16
C GLY A 28 -16.09 -60.14 3.98
N THR A 29 -15.25 -59.43 3.22
CA THR A 29 -13.89 -59.92 2.87
C THR A 29 -12.76 -58.94 3.17
N VAL A 30 -12.89 -58.12 4.23
CA VAL A 30 -11.77 -57.32 4.77
C VAL A 30 -11.50 -57.72 6.22
N LEU A 31 -11.26 -59.00 6.46
CA LEU A 31 -10.63 -59.48 7.69
C LEU A 31 -9.37 -60.26 7.30
N PHE A 32 -8.23 -59.80 7.81
CA PHE A 32 -6.88 -60.37 7.67
C PHE A 32 -6.06 -60.00 6.42
N ALA A 33 -5.94 -58.70 6.14
CA ALA A 33 -4.67 -58.17 5.62
C ALA A 33 -3.93 -57.50 6.80
N PRO A 34 -2.62 -57.74 7.02
CA PRO A 34 -1.86 -56.90 7.92
C PRO A 34 -1.90 -55.49 7.33
N ALA A 35 -2.59 -54.58 7.99
CA ALA A 35 -2.53 -53.17 7.62
C ALA A 35 -1.04 -52.79 7.60
N PRO A 36 -0.49 -52.29 6.48
CA PRO A 36 0.79 -51.61 6.57
C PRO A 36 0.59 -50.52 7.62
N ALA A 37 1.45 -50.49 8.64
CA ALA A 37 1.41 -49.46 9.65
C ALA A 37 1.28 -48.12 8.94
N ALA A 38 0.08 -47.51 9.04
CA ALA A 38 -0.17 -46.20 8.53
C ALA A 38 0.76 -45.30 9.34
N HIS A 39 1.91 -44.95 8.75
CA HIS A 39 2.65 -43.79 9.18
C HIS A 39 1.64 -42.66 9.03
N ALA A 40 1.09 -42.19 10.15
CA ALA A 40 0.28 -40.99 10.16
C ALA A 40 1.07 -39.93 9.39
N ALA A 41 0.52 -39.42 8.30
CA ALA A 41 1.21 -38.46 7.45
C ALA A 41 1.39 -37.16 8.24
N THR A 42 2.46 -37.06 9.02
CA THR A 42 2.85 -35.92 9.86
C THR A 42 3.71 -34.93 9.10
N GLY A 43 3.41 -34.74 7.82
CA GLY A 43 4.16 -33.85 6.93
C GLY A 43 3.60 -32.42 6.88
N ILE A 44 4.30 -31.57 6.15
CA ILE A 44 3.98 -30.14 6.00
C ILE A 44 2.57 -29.86 5.45
N ASP A 45 2.02 -30.77 4.64
CA ASP A 45 0.64 -30.67 4.11
C ASP A 45 -0.40 -30.71 5.24
N THR A 46 -0.22 -31.60 6.22
CA THR A 46 -1.09 -31.74 7.38
C THR A 46 -1.03 -30.50 8.28
N VAL A 47 0.18 -29.98 8.52
CA VAL A 47 0.38 -28.72 9.25
C VAL A 47 -0.34 -27.58 8.55
N ALA A 48 -0.19 -27.49 7.22
CA ALA A 48 -0.81 -26.45 6.43
C ALA A 48 -2.35 -26.52 6.46
N GLU A 49 -2.93 -27.71 6.34
CA GLU A 49 -4.37 -27.90 6.45
C GLU A 49 -4.93 -27.53 7.83
N ALA A 50 -4.19 -27.86 8.89
CA ALA A 50 -4.57 -27.46 10.24
C ALA A 50 -4.50 -25.93 10.42
N LEU A 51 -3.43 -25.29 9.93
CA LEU A 51 -3.25 -23.84 10.02
C LEU A 51 -4.29 -23.03 9.23
N ARG A 52 -4.89 -23.61 8.19
CA ARG A 52 -6.05 -22.99 7.52
C ARG A 52 -7.29 -22.96 8.42
N LYS A 53 -7.41 -23.88 9.38
CA LYS A 53 -8.59 -24.04 10.25
C LYS A 53 -8.41 -23.40 11.62
N SER A 54 -7.17 -23.33 12.13
CA SER A 54 -6.82 -22.73 13.41
C SER A 54 -5.48 -22.00 13.29
N PRO A 55 -5.27 -20.86 13.95
CA PRO A 55 -4.01 -20.13 13.91
C PRO A 55 -2.82 -20.87 14.55
N VAL A 56 -3.06 -21.89 15.38
CA VAL A 56 -2.02 -22.61 16.12
C VAL A 56 -2.08 -24.10 15.80
N TYR A 57 -0.93 -24.67 15.44
CA TYR A 57 -0.73 -26.10 15.29
C TYR A 57 0.42 -26.61 16.17
N VAL A 58 0.19 -27.71 16.88
CA VAL A 58 1.22 -28.41 17.66
C VAL A 58 1.30 -29.85 17.17
N ASP A 59 2.46 -30.26 16.67
CA ASP A 59 2.70 -31.66 16.31
C ASP A 59 2.61 -32.52 17.58
N PRO A 60 1.95 -33.70 17.55
CA PRO A 60 1.83 -34.57 18.72
C PRO A 60 3.17 -34.91 19.39
N ARG A 61 4.26 -35.00 18.60
CA ARG A 61 5.62 -35.28 19.08
C ARG A 61 6.25 -34.09 19.82
N ALA A 62 5.70 -32.88 19.63
CA ALA A 62 6.14 -31.65 20.28
C ALA A 62 5.11 -31.11 21.31
N SER A 63 4.06 -31.88 21.63
CA SER A 63 3.00 -31.50 22.57
C SER A 63 3.48 -31.18 23.99
N ALA A 64 4.64 -31.71 24.40
CA ALA A 64 5.26 -31.36 25.68
C ALA A 64 5.84 -29.94 25.71
N GLN A 65 6.14 -29.35 24.55
CA GLN A 65 6.67 -27.98 24.46
C GLN A 65 5.56 -26.92 24.54
N LEU A 66 4.36 -27.24 24.07
CA LEU A 66 3.18 -26.38 24.19
C LEU A 66 1.96 -27.26 24.52
N PRO A 67 1.61 -27.39 25.82
CA PRO A 67 0.46 -28.17 26.26
C PRO A 67 -0.84 -27.77 25.53
N PRO A 68 -1.79 -28.70 25.29
CA PRO A 68 -3.01 -28.42 24.53
C PRO A 68 -3.82 -27.22 25.05
N ALA A 69 -3.91 -27.05 26.37
CA ALA A 69 -4.63 -25.93 26.99
C ALA A 69 -3.99 -24.57 26.66
N GLU A 70 -2.65 -24.53 26.58
CA GLU A 70 -1.91 -23.31 26.25
C GLU A 70 -1.93 -23.03 24.75
N ALA A 71 -1.91 -24.07 23.92
CA ALA A 71 -2.13 -23.96 22.49
C ALA A 71 -3.52 -23.41 22.15
N GLU A 72 -4.56 -23.88 22.84
CA GLU A 72 -5.94 -23.38 22.68
C GLU A 72 -6.07 -21.93 23.15
N ALA A 73 -5.46 -21.57 24.28
CA ALA A 73 -5.44 -20.19 24.76
C ALA A 73 -4.72 -19.26 23.78
N LEU A 74 -3.59 -19.69 23.21
CA LEU A 74 -2.84 -18.95 22.20
C LEU A 74 -3.65 -18.81 20.90
N ALA A 75 -4.35 -19.86 20.49
CA ALA A 75 -5.21 -19.82 19.31
C ALA A 75 -6.34 -18.81 19.47
N LYS A 76 -7.05 -18.89 20.60
CA LYS A 76 -8.12 -17.95 20.94
C LYS A 76 -7.64 -16.50 20.94
N LYS A 77 -6.45 -16.25 21.50
CA LYS A 77 -5.83 -14.91 21.52
C LYS A 77 -5.62 -14.36 20.11
N ILE A 78 -5.09 -15.18 19.19
CA ILE A 78 -4.86 -14.78 17.80
C ILE A 78 -6.20 -14.55 17.07
N GLU A 79 -7.19 -15.41 17.32
CA GLU A 79 -8.55 -15.27 16.78
C GLU A 79 -9.21 -13.95 17.22
N ASP A 80 -9.15 -13.65 18.51
CA ASP A 80 -9.71 -12.45 19.12
C ASP A 80 -9.00 -11.17 18.62
N ALA A 81 -7.69 -11.24 18.36
CA ALA A 81 -6.93 -10.14 17.76
C ALA A 81 -7.30 -9.90 16.29
N GLY A 82 -7.81 -10.92 15.60
CA GLY A 82 -8.26 -10.83 14.21
C GLY A 82 -7.14 -10.55 13.22
N LYS A 83 -5.90 -10.95 13.52
CA LYS A 83 -4.69 -10.73 12.70
C LYS A 83 -4.21 -12.03 12.05
N PRO A 84 -3.56 -11.98 10.86
CA PRO A 84 -3.08 -13.17 10.16
C PRO A 84 -1.74 -13.67 10.73
N VAL A 85 -1.75 -14.12 11.99
CA VAL A 85 -0.58 -14.69 12.69
C VAL A 85 -0.76 -16.20 12.79
N PHE A 86 0.26 -16.96 12.38
CA PHE A 86 0.26 -18.41 12.33
C PHE A 86 1.40 -18.93 13.20
N VAL A 87 1.11 -19.90 14.07
CA VAL A 87 2.10 -20.50 14.98
C VAL A 87 2.13 -22.01 14.77
N ALA A 88 3.32 -22.56 14.52
CA ALA A 88 3.54 -24.00 14.44
C ALA A 88 4.62 -24.45 15.42
N VAL A 89 4.32 -25.48 16.21
CA VAL A 89 5.27 -26.15 17.11
C VAL A 89 5.54 -27.55 16.57
N LEU A 90 6.76 -27.77 16.06
CA LEU A 90 7.15 -28.93 15.26
C LEU A 90 8.40 -29.59 15.85
N PRO A 91 8.54 -30.92 15.79
CA PRO A 91 9.77 -31.61 16.14
C PRO A 91 10.86 -31.37 15.09
N GLU A 92 12.13 -31.43 15.49
CA GLU A 92 13.23 -31.44 14.53
C GLU A 92 13.26 -32.80 13.82
N SER A 93 12.82 -32.84 12.56
CA SER A 93 12.75 -34.06 11.75
C SER A 93 12.98 -33.76 10.26
N ALA A 94 13.27 -34.81 9.48
CA ALA A 94 13.44 -34.69 8.02
C ALA A 94 12.15 -34.24 7.30
N GLU A 95 10.99 -34.34 7.95
CA GLU A 95 9.70 -33.86 7.43
C GLU A 95 9.59 -32.32 7.47
N PHE A 96 10.44 -31.65 8.27
CA PHE A 96 10.46 -30.20 8.45
C PHE A 96 11.88 -29.65 8.27
N PRO A 97 12.40 -29.62 7.02
CA PRO A 97 13.75 -29.12 6.77
C PRO A 97 13.85 -27.64 7.13
N LYS A 98 14.77 -27.30 8.06
CA LYS A 98 15.09 -25.92 8.46
C LYS A 98 15.18 -24.95 7.27
N ALA A 99 15.85 -25.37 6.20
CA ALA A 99 16.08 -24.53 5.03
C ALA A 99 14.81 -24.13 4.26
N THR A 100 13.74 -24.94 4.28
CA THR A 100 12.57 -24.74 3.39
C THR A 100 11.23 -24.68 4.12
N VAL A 101 11.17 -25.08 5.40
CA VAL A 101 9.91 -25.23 6.15
C VAL A 101 9.03 -23.98 6.12
N PHE A 102 9.57 -22.76 6.20
CA PHE A 102 8.77 -21.54 6.08
C PHE A 102 8.17 -21.36 4.68
N GLN A 103 8.97 -21.55 3.64
CA GLN A 103 8.54 -21.37 2.25
C GLN A 103 7.51 -22.42 1.85
N ASP A 104 7.76 -23.68 2.21
CA ASP A 104 6.87 -24.80 1.96
C ASP A 104 5.55 -24.61 2.71
N LEU A 105 5.60 -24.27 4.01
CA LEU A 105 4.41 -24.06 4.83
C LEU A 105 3.58 -22.87 4.31
N ARG A 106 4.22 -21.73 4.01
CA ARG A 106 3.55 -20.55 3.45
C ARG A 106 2.87 -20.85 2.10
N THR A 107 3.54 -21.62 1.24
CA THR A 107 3.03 -22.03 -0.07
C THR A 107 1.83 -22.94 0.08
N LYS A 108 1.92 -23.93 0.98
CA LYS A 108 0.85 -24.89 1.22
C LYS A 108 -0.33 -24.25 1.94
N VAL A 109 -0.14 -23.46 2.99
CA VAL A 109 -1.26 -22.76 3.68
C VAL A 109 -1.99 -21.84 2.70
N GLY A 110 -1.24 -21.12 1.86
CA GLY A 110 -1.79 -20.29 0.78
C GLY A 110 -2.36 -18.96 1.26
N ILE A 111 -2.04 -18.53 2.49
CA ILE A 111 -2.55 -17.31 3.11
C ILE A 111 -1.37 -16.39 3.43
N ALA A 112 -1.49 -15.10 3.14
CA ALA A 112 -0.45 -14.14 3.51
C ALA A 112 -0.52 -13.84 5.01
N GLY A 113 0.61 -13.88 5.71
CA GLY A 113 0.63 -13.75 7.16
C GLY A 113 2.02 -13.65 7.78
N VAL A 114 2.04 -13.58 9.11
CA VAL A 114 3.24 -13.79 9.93
C VAL A 114 3.25 -15.25 10.37
N TYR A 115 4.32 -15.97 10.08
CA TYR A 115 4.51 -17.37 10.42
C TYR A 115 5.61 -17.49 11.46
N ALA A 116 5.27 -17.95 12.65
CA ALA A 116 6.23 -18.29 13.70
C ALA A 116 6.34 -19.83 13.81
N ILE A 117 7.56 -20.35 13.78
CA ILE A 117 7.82 -21.78 13.87
C ILE A 117 8.79 -22.03 15.02
N ARG A 118 8.36 -22.85 15.96
CA ARG A 118 9.20 -23.53 16.94
C ARG A 118 9.56 -24.89 16.36
N LEU A 119 10.83 -25.09 16.02
CA LEU A 119 11.33 -26.34 15.44
C LEU A 119 12.35 -26.98 16.38
N GLY A 120 11.93 -28.00 17.13
CA GLY A 120 12.74 -28.57 18.20
C GLY A 120 13.09 -27.49 19.22
N ASP A 121 14.38 -27.19 19.37
CA ASP A 121 14.87 -26.13 20.26
C ASP A 121 15.11 -24.76 19.59
N ALA A 122 14.85 -24.64 18.29
CA ALA A 122 15.01 -23.40 17.55
C ALA A 122 13.67 -22.65 17.39
N PHE A 123 13.71 -21.32 17.41
CA PHE A 123 12.54 -20.48 17.16
C PHE A 123 12.89 -19.43 16.11
N ASN A 124 12.06 -19.32 15.08
CA ASN A 124 12.18 -18.26 14.08
C ASN A 124 10.79 -17.85 13.57
N ALA A 125 10.72 -16.72 12.87
CA ALA A 125 9.51 -16.26 12.21
C ALA A 125 9.80 -15.55 10.89
N HIS A 126 8.84 -15.62 9.96
CA HIS A 126 8.87 -14.95 8.67
C HIS A 126 7.52 -14.31 8.38
N ALA A 127 7.49 -13.24 7.58
CA ALA A 127 6.24 -12.63 7.15
C ALA A 127 6.26 -12.22 5.68
N ASP A 128 5.08 -12.22 5.05
CA ASP A 128 4.88 -11.48 3.81
C ASP A 128 5.11 -9.99 4.04
N SER A 129 5.89 -9.34 3.17
CA SER A 129 6.27 -7.92 3.34
C SER A 129 5.09 -6.94 3.41
N LYS A 130 3.94 -7.33 2.83
CA LYS A 130 2.68 -6.55 2.91
C LYS A 130 1.98 -6.68 4.27
N VAL A 131 2.28 -7.73 5.03
CA VAL A 131 1.71 -8.01 6.36
C VAL A 131 2.61 -7.40 7.45
N MET A 132 3.93 -7.60 7.34
CA MET A 132 4.92 -7.06 8.27
C MET A 132 6.27 -6.91 7.57
N SER A 133 7.02 -5.86 7.89
CA SER A 133 8.34 -5.65 7.29
C SER A 133 9.34 -6.73 7.75
N ARG A 134 10.39 -6.95 6.95
CA ARG A 134 11.46 -7.89 7.34
C ARG A 134 12.24 -7.40 8.57
N ASN A 135 12.38 -6.09 8.74
CA ASN A 135 13.07 -5.49 9.88
C ASN A 135 12.28 -5.74 11.16
N ALA A 136 10.97 -5.46 11.12
CA ALA A 136 10.06 -5.73 12.23
C ALA A 136 10.14 -7.19 12.69
N VAL A 137 10.02 -8.16 11.77
CA VAL A 137 10.10 -9.59 12.14
C VAL A 137 11.47 -9.95 12.74
N ARG A 138 12.58 -9.51 12.15
CA ARG A 138 13.93 -9.78 12.67
C ARG A 138 14.11 -9.25 14.09
N ASN A 139 13.65 -8.02 14.34
CA ASN A 139 13.73 -7.40 15.66
C ASN A 139 12.83 -8.10 16.69
N LEU A 140 11.64 -8.56 16.29
CA LEU A 140 10.76 -9.38 17.13
C LEU A 140 11.40 -10.72 17.49
N VAL A 141 11.89 -11.45 16.50
CA VAL A 141 12.55 -12.76 16.70
C VAL A 141 13.76 -12.59 17.63
N GLY A 142 14.62 -11.61 17.36
CA GLY A 142 15.80 -11.35 18.20
C GLY A 142 15.44 -10.95 19.63
N THR A 143 14.34 -10.22 19.84
CA THR A 143 13.86 -9.86 21.18
C THR A 143 13.37 -11.08 21.93
N VAL A 144 12.53 -11.89 21.29
CA VAL A 144 11.96 -13.11 21.85
C VAL A 144 13.04 -14.14 22.19
N GLN A 145 14.04 -14.32 21.32
CA GLN A 145 15.19 -15.19 21.57
C GLN A 145 16.05 -14.72 22.76
N ARG A 146 16.26 -13.41 22.92
CA ARG A 146 17.05 -12.84 24.04
C ARG A 146 16.31 -12.81 25.38
N SER A 147 14.98 -12.74 25.34
CA SER A 147 14.14 -12.65 26.55
C SER A 147 14.22 -13.91 27.42
N GLY A 148 14.53 -15.06 26.82
CA GLY A 148 14.50 -16.36 27.49
C GLY A 148 13.07 -16.76 27.93
N GLY A 149 12.95 -17.90 28.60
CA GLY A 149 11.68 -18.43 29.10
C GLY A 149 11.27 -19.75 28.46
N ASP A 150 10.15 -20.30 28.92
CA ASP A 150 9.54 -21.47 28.28
C ASP A 150 8.89 -21.12 26.94
N THR A 151 8.62 -22.14 26.12
CA THR A 151 8.03 -22.00 24.78
C THR A 151 6.73 -21.19 24.81
N THR A 152 5.93 -21.34 25.86
CA THR A 152 4.64 -20.67 26.01
C THR A 152 4.79 -19.18 26.21
N ALA A 153 5.69 -18.74 27.10
CA ALA A 153 6.00 -17.33 27.29
C ALA A 153 6.59 -16.72 26.01
N MET A 154 7.48 -17.45 25.34
CA MET A 154 8.11 -17.05 24.08
C MET A 154 7.07 -16.78 22.98
N LEU A 155 6.18 -17.75 22.74
CA LEU A 155 5.14 -17.63 21.71
C LEU A 155 4.10 -16.56 22.04
N ASN A 156 3.71 -16.42 23.31
CA ASN A 156 2.78 -15.37 23.73
C ASN A 156 3.36 -13.98 23.53
N SER A 157 4.63 -13.77 23.91
CA SER A 157 5.33 -12.49 23.72
C SER A 157 5.48 -12.13 22.25
N PHE A 158 5.81 -13.12 21.41
CA PHE A 158 5.85 -12.91 19.96
C PHE A 158 4.48 -12.50 19.42
N VAL A 159 3.41 -13.23 19.76
CA VAL A 159 2.05 -12.93 19.30
C VAL A 159 1.58 -11.56 19.77
N ASP A 160 1.83 -11.17 21.03
CA ASP A 160 1.45 -9.85 21.55
C ASP A 160 2.05 -8.69 20.74
N GLN A 161 3.30 -8.86 20.30
CA GLN A 161 4.00 -7.85 19.52
C GLN A 161 3.60 -7.91 18.04
N ALA A 162 3.41 -9.13 17.51
CA ALA A 162 2.98 -9.35 16.14
C ALA A 162 1.57 -8.79 15.89
N ASP A 163 0.63 -8.99 16.83
CA ASP A 163 -0.76 -8.54 16.69
C ASP A 163 -0.90 -7.02 16.58
N ARG A 164 -0.03 -6.27 17.26
CA ARG A 164 -0.01 -4.80 17.20
C ARG A 164 0.49 -4.27 15.86
N GLN A 165 1.38 -5.01 15.19
CA GLN A 165 2.08 -4.54 13.99
C GLN A 165 1.56 -5.17 12.70
N ALA A 166 1.00 -6.38 12.76
CA ALA A 166 0.54 -7.12 11.60
C ALA A 166 -0.61 -6.37 10.91
N ARG A 167 -0.44 -6.15 9.61
CA ARG A 167 -1.47 -5.60 8.72
C ARG A 167 -2.32 -6.72 8.13
N GLY A 168 -3.58 -6.42 7.84
CA GLY A 168 -4.53 -7.42 7.34
C GLY A 168 -5.47 -7.97 8.42
N ARG A 169 -6.22 -9.02 8.08
CA ARG A 169 -7.25 -9.63 8.91
C ARG A 169 -7.11 -11.16 8.91
N ALA A 170 -7.53 -11.79 10.00
CA ALA A 170 -7.57 -13.24 10.13
C ALA A 170 -8.42 -13.92 9.01
N PRO A 171 -8.06 -15.15 8.61
CA PRO A 171 -8.88 -15.99 7.74
C PRO A 171 -10.30 -16.19 8.27
N ALA A 172 -11.29 -16.17 7.37
CA ALA A 172 -12.69 -16.40 7.72
C ALA A 172 -12.95 -17.78 8.35
N SER A 173 -12.06 -18.75 8.11
CA SER A 173 -12.12 -20.11 8.63
C SER A 173 -11.83 -20.23 10.14
N TRP A 174 -11.27 -19.19 10.77
CA TRP A 174 -10.98 -19.19 12.20
C TRP A 174 -12.14 -18.69 13.08
N GLY A 175 -13.17 -18.09 12.47
CA GLY A 175 -14.36 -17.62 13.19
C GLY A 175 -15.35 -18.74 13.47
N GLY A 176 -15.15 -19.50 14.56
CA GLY A 176 -16.04 -20.59 14.98
C GLY A 176 -16.83 -20.26 16.25
N GLY A 177 -18.08 -19.85 16.11
CA GLY A 177 -19.06 -19.84 17.21
C GLY A 177 -20.33 -20.57 16.79
N GLU A 178 -20.66 -21.69 17.44
CA GLU A 178 -21.92 -22.42 17.24
C GLU A 178 -23.10 -21.69 17.92
N PRO A 179 -24.21 -21.40 17.20
CA PRO A 179 -25.54 -21.42 17.78
C PRO A 179 -26.05 -22.86 17.73
N GLY A 180 -26.23 -23.50 18.89
CA GLY A 180 -26.84 -24.83 18.95
C GLY A 180 -28.23 -24.84 18.30
N VAL A 181 -28.42 -25.62 17.24
CA VAL A 181 -29.72 -25.76 16.56
C VAL A 181 -29.99 -27.22 16.23
N GLY A 182 -31.02 -27.77 16.88
CA GLY A 182 -31.61 -29.07 16.58
C GLY A 182 -32.17 -29.14 15.15
N ALA A 183 -32.44 -30.36 14.71
CA ALA A 183 -32.64 -30.83 13.34
C ALA A 183 -33.75 -30.20 12.46
N THR A 184 -34.18 -28.96 12.70
CA THR A 184 -35.24 -28.24 11.96
C THR A 184 -34.78 -26.94 11.30
N GLY A 185 -33.48 -26.63 11.28
CA GLY A 185 -32.94 -25.35 10.76
C GLY A 185 -32.40 -25.36 9.32
N LEU A 186 -32.54 -26.44 8.55
CA LEU A 186 -31.84 -26.60 7.26
C LEU A 186 -32.39 -25.78 6.08
N ILE A 187 -33.46 -25.00 6.25
CA ILE A 187 -34.07 -24.27 5.13
C ILE A 187 -33.78 -22.75 5.17
N THR A 188 -33.24 -22.20 6.27
CA THR A 188 -33.02 -20.74 6.40
C THR A 188 -31.54 -20.32 6.38
N GLY A 189 -30.58 -21.22 6.67
CA GLY A 189 -29.16 -20.86 6.86
C GLY A 189 -28.34 -20.58 5.60
N GLY A 190 -28.75 -21.09 4.43
CA GLY A 190 -28.05 -20.84 3.16
C GLY A 190 -28.09 -19.39 2.68
N ALA A 191 -29.05 -18.60 3.18
CA ALA A 191 -29.23 -17.21 2.76
C ALA A 191 -28.29 -16.22 3.49
N ILE A 192 -27.81 -16.52 4.71
CA ILE A 192 -27.11 -15.52 5.55
C ILE A 192 -25.59 -15.50 5.31
N VAL A 193 -24.96 -16.64 5.02
CA VAL A 193 -23.51 -16.70 4.68
C VAL A 193 -23.22 -16.08 3.31
N VAL A 194 -24.13 -16.27 2.34
CA VAL A 194 -24.07 -15.58 1.04
C VAL A 194 -24.33 -14.08 1.22
N ALA A 195 -25.25 -13.67 2.11
CA ALA A 195 -25.52 -12.26 2.38
C ALA A 195 -24.35 -11.53 3.08
N GLY A 196 -23.64 -12.17 4.02
CA GLY A 196 -22.50 -11.58 4.73
C GLY A 196 -21.25 -11.40 3.85
N GLY A 197 -20.89 -12.42 3.06
CA GLY A 197 -19.78 -12.35 2.10
C GLY A 197 -20.08 -11.43 0.92
N ALA A 198 -21.31 -11.44 0.39
CA ALA A 198 -21.76 -10.49 -0.62
C ALA A 198 -21.79 -9.05 -0.08
N GLY A 199 -22.17 -8.85 1.18
CA GLY A 199 -22.16 -7.53 1.84
C GLY A 199 -20.76 -6.94 1.97
N ALA A 200 -19.79 -7.71 2.48
CA ALA A 200 -18.40 -7.27 2.61
C ALA A 200 -17.73 -7.03 1.24
N TYR A 201 -17.95 -7.92 0.28
CA TYR A 201 -17.47 -7.74 -1.10
C TYR A 201 -18.16 -6.55 -1.80
N ALA A 202 -19.46 -6.33 -1.58
CA ALA A 202 -20.17 -5.17 -2.11
C ALA A 202 -19.66 -3.87 -1.50
N LEU A 203 -19.34 -3.83 -0.20
CA LEU A 203 -18.71 -2.67 0.45
C LEU A 203 -17.29 -2.42 -0.06
N TYR A 204 -16.47 -3.47 -0.22
CA TYR A 204 -15.14 -3.36 -0.84
C TYR A 204 -15.23 -2.84 -2.26
N ARG A 205 -16.09 -3.43 -3.09
CA ARG A 205 -16.31 -3.01 -4.49
C ARG A 205 -16.87 -1.60 -4.55
N ARG A 206 -17.77 -1.21 -3.64
CA ARG A 206 -18.29 0.16 -3.53
C ARG A 206 -17.22 1.15 -3.12
N ASN A 207 -16.36 0.81 -2.16
CA ASN A 207 -15.26 1.68 -1.75
C ASN A 207 -14.18 1.79 -2.82
N LYS A 208 -13.85 0.68 -3.50
CA LYS A 208 -12.95 0.69 -4.66
C LYS A 208 -13.51 1.57 -5.78
N ARG A 209 -14.77 1.34 -6.15
CA ARG A 209 -15.47 2.15 -7.15
C ARG A 209 -15.55 3.62 -6.75
N LYS A 210 -15.84 3.92 -5.48
CA LYS A 210 -15.87 5.30 -4.97
C LYS A 210 -14.49 5.95 -4.99
N ARG A 211 -13.41 5.18 -4.77
CA ARG A 211 -12.02 5.67 -4.89
C ARG A 211 -11.69 5.95 -6.35
N GLU A 212 -12.03 5.03 -7.26
CA GLU A 212 -11.85 5.21 -8.71
C GLU A 212 -12.66 6.41 -9.23
N GLU A 213 -13.91 6.58 -8.78
CA GLU A 213 -14.75 7.74 -9.12
C GLU A 213 -14.15 9.05 -8.60
N ARG A 214 -13.55 9.05 -7.39
CA ARG A 214 -12.84 10.21 -6.84
C ARG A 214 -11.57 10.52 -7.63
N GLU A 215 -10.75 9.51 -7.89
CA GLU A 215 -9.51 9.63 -8.64
C GLU A 215 -9.78 10.14 -10.07
N GLN A 216 -10.86 9.66 -10.68
CA GLN A 216 -11.32 10.15 -11.98
C GLN A 216 -11.81 11.61 -11.90
N ALA A 217 -12.60 11.96 -10.89
CA ALA A 217 -13.09 13.34 -10.74
C ALA A 217 -11.95 14.33 -10.44
N GLU A 218 -10.95 13.94 -9.64
CA GLU A 218 -9.73 14.69 -9.41
C GLU A 218 -8.95 14.86 -10.72
N LEU A 219 -8.80 13.78 -11.48
CA LEU A 219 -8.13 13.83 -12.77
C LEU A 219 -8.86 14.73 -13.77
N ASP A 220 -10.19 14.63 -13.87
CA ASP A 220 -11.00 15.46 -14.77
C ASP A 220 -10.88 16.95 -14.42
N ALA A 221 -10.84 17.29 -13.13
CA ALA A 221 -10.58 18.66 -12.67
C ALA A 221 -9.17 19.16 -13.05
N LEU A 222 -8.17 18.27 -12.99
CA LEU A 222 -6.80 18.57 -13.41
C LEU A 222 -6.68 18.71 -14.93
N ARG A 223 -7.40 17.90 -15.72
CA ARG A 223 -7.36 18.00 -17.20
C ARG A 223 -7.74 19.39 -17.67
N VAL A 224 -8.81 19.96 -17.12
CA VAL A 224 -9.30 21.30 -17.49
C VAL A 224 -8.23 22.37 -17.28
N ILE A 225 -7.60 22.41 -16.10
CA ILE A 225 -6.61 23.45 -15.80
C ILE A 225 -5.33 23.27 -16.60
N VAL A 226 -4.89 22.03 -16.82
CA VAL A 226 -3.69 21.74 -17.61
C VAL A 226 -3.91 22.06 -19.09
N ASP A 227 -5.08 21.75 -19.65
CA ASP A 227 -5.44 22.09 -21.04
C ASP A 227 -5.49 23.62 -21.23
N GLU A 228 -6.00 24.36 -20.24
CA GLU A 228 -5.91 25.83 -20.23
C GLU A 228 -4.45 26.31 -20.22
N ASP A 229 -3.57 25.67 -19.44
CA ASP A 229 -2.16 26.07 -19.31
C ASP A 229 -1.34 25.74 -20.57
N ILE A 230 -1.64 24.61 -21.24
CA ILE A 230 -1.06 24.22 -22.53
C ILE A 230 -1.52 25.20 -23.62
N THR A 231 -2.82 25.52 -23.64
CA THR A 231 -3.39 26.47 -24.62
C THR A 231 -2.78 27.85 -24.42
N ALA A 232 -2.72 28.34 -23.18
CA ALA A 232 -2.07 29.61 -22.85
C ALA A 232 -0.60 29.63 -23.28
N PHE A 233 0.14 28.53 -23.09
CA PHE A 233 1.52 28.44 -23.55
C PHE A 233 1.65 28.44 -25.08
N GLY A 234 0.74 27.76 -25.80
CA GLY A 234 0.66 27.82 -27.26
C GLY A 234 0.38 29.25 -27.77
N GLU A 235 -0.51 29.98 -27.09
CA GLU A 235 -0.77 31.40 -27.39
C GLU A 235 0.42 32.31 -27.04
N GLU A 236 1.19 31.98 -25.99
CA GLU A 236 2.45 32.67 -25.65
C GLU A 236 3.49 32.48 -26.76
N LEU A 237 3.63 31.25 -27.27
CA LEU A 237 4.52 30.92 -28.40
C LEU A 237 4.14 31.71 -29.66
N ASP A 238 2.85 31.74 -30.00
CA ASP A 238 2.33 32.47 -31.16
C ASP A 238 2.55 33.99 -31.02
N ARG A 239 2.30 34.55 -29.82
CA ARG A 239 2.48 35.98 -29.54
C ARG A 239 3.93 36.46 -29.57
N LEU A 240 4.91 35.56 -29.37
CA LEU A 240 6.31 35.97 -29.37
C LEU A 240 6.77 36.42 -30.76
N ASP A 241 6.10 35.97 -31.83
CA ASP A 241 6.36 36.35 -33.23
C ASP A 241 7.88 36.33 -33.55
N PHE A 242 8.52 35.21 -33.21
CA PHE A 242 9.92 34.93 -33.50
C PHE A 242 10.02 33.93 -34.64
N HIS A 243 10.76 34.27 -35.70
CA HIS A 243 11.06 33.35 -36.78
C HIS A 243 12.53 32.93 -36.73
N PRO A 244 12.84 31.61 -36.70
CA PRO A 244 14.23 31.13 -36.67
C PRO A 244 15.12 31.63 -37.80
N SER A 245 14.54 32.08 -38.91
CA SER A 245 15.25 32.63 -40.08
C SER A 245 15.19 34.15 -40.18
N GLU A 246 14.68 34.87 -39.17
CA GLU A 246 14.64 36.33 -39.19
C GLU A 246 16.04 36.95 -39.07
N PRO A 247 16.29 38.13 -39.67
CA PRO A 247 17.54 38.84 -39.48
C PRO A 247 17.80 39.13 -38.00
N GLY A 248 18.93 38.64 -37.48
CA GLY A 248 19.31 38.80 -36.07
C GLY A 248 19.11 37.55 -35.20
N ALA A 249 18.47 36.49 -35.70
CA ALA A 249 18.33 35.21 -35.00
C ALA A 249 19.66 34.43 -34.93
N ASP A 250 20.38 34.57 -33.82
CA ASP A 250 21.60 33.80 -33.55
C ASP A 250 21.32 32.33 -33.16
N ASP A 251 22.37 31.52 -33.05
CA ASP A 251 22.25 30.10 -32.69
C ASP A 251 21.66 29.90 -31.28
N ALA A 252 21.89 30.83 -30.36
CA ALA A 252 21.37 30.73 -29.00
C ALA A 252 19.87 31.01 -28.96
N MET A 253 19.40 32.04 -29.65
CA MET A 253 17.97 32.35 -29.82
C MET A 253 17.23 31.19 -30.48
N ARG A 254 17.82 30.59 -31.53
CA ARG A 254 17.23 29.42 -32.19
C ARG A 254 17.09 28.22 -31.25
N ARG A 255 18.12 27.94 -30.44
CA ARG A 255 18.07 26.87 -29.43
C ARG A 255 17.03 27.15 -28.34
N ASP A 256 16.96 28.37 -27.84
CA ASP A 256 15.99 28.73 -26.80
C ASP A 256 14.54 28.61 -27.34
N TYR A 257 14.32 28.96 -28.62
CA TYR A 257 13.03 28.74 -29.29
C TYR A 257 12.71 27.25 -29.50
N GLU A 258 13.68 26.46 -29.95
CA GLU A 258 13.56 25.01 -30.11
C GLU A 258 13.20 24.34 -28.78
N GLU A 259 13.88 24.72 -27.68
CA GLU A 259 13.57 24.19 -26.35
C GLU A 259 12.14 24.52 -25.89
N ALA A 260 11.63 25.71 -26.24
CA ALA A 260 10.25 26.08 -25.92
C ALA A 260 9.22 25.26 -26.75
N LEU A 261 9.50 25.01 -28.04
CA LEU A 261 8.66 24.15 -28.88
C LEU A 261 8.69 22.69 -28.43
N ASP A 262 9.86 22.17 -28.08
CA ASP A 262 10.03 20.83 -27.54
C ASP A 262 9.25 20.65 -26.24
N ALA A 263 9.33 21.64 -25.34
CA ALA A 263 8.56 21.66 -24.11
C ALA A 263 7.03 21.68 -24.34
N TYR A 264 6.55 22.39 -25.37
CA TYR A 264 5.14 22.41 -25.75
C TYR A 264 4.67 21.03 -26.25
N GLU A 265 5.43 20.40 -27.15
CA GLU A 265 5.11 19.08 -27.66
C GLU A 265 5.25 18.00 -26.58
N GLU A 266 6.24 18.12 -25.69
CA GLU A 266 6.40 17.25 -24.52
C GLU A 266 5.20 17.37 -23.58
N ALA A 267 4.73 18.59 -23.29
CA ALA A 267 3.56 18.82 -22.47
C ALA A 267 2.29 18.19 -23.08
N LYS A 268 2.06 18.37 -24.39
CA LYS A 268 0.94 17.74 -25.11
C LYS A 268 1.01 16.22 -25.10
N SER A 269 2.20 15.66 -25.37
CA SER A 269 2.43 14.22 -25.38
C SER A 269 2.20 13.60 -24.00
N LYS A 270 2.77 14.21 -22.95
CA LYS A 270 2.55 13.77 -21.57
C LYS A 270 1.08 13.88 -21.18
N MET A 271 0.40 14.98 -21.55
CA MET A 271 -1.02 15.18 -21.28
C MET A 271 -1.89 14.09 -21.92
N ALA A 272 -1.58 13.70 -23.16
CA ALA A 272 -2.26 12.59 -23.85
C ALA A 272 -2.04 11.23 -23.16
N ALA A 273 -0.95 11.06 -22.41
CA ALA A 273 -0.60 9.84 -21.70
C ALA A 273 -1.07 9.81 -20.22
N VAL A 274 -1.71 10.87 -19.71
CA VAL A 274 -2.15 10.96 -18.32
C VAL A 274 -3.25 9.94 -18.02
N ASN A 275 -2.98 9.04 -17.07
CA ASN A 275 -3.92 8.05 -16.57
C ASN A 275 -4.25 8.24 -15.08
N HIS A 276 -3.36 8.87 -14.32
CA HIS A 276 -3.50 9.15 -12.90
C HIS A 276 -3.27 10.64 -12.60
N PRO A 277 -3.88 11.19 -11.53
CA PRO A 277 -3.66 12.58 -11.12
C PRO A 277 -2.18 12.97 -10.98
N GLN A 278 -1.33 12.04 -10.53
CA GLN A 278 0.10 12.27 -10.33
C GLN A 278 0.88 12.48 -11.63
N ASP A 279 0.39 11.97 -12.76
CA ASP A 279 1.06 12.10 -14.06
C ASP A 279 1.08 13.56 -14.53
N VAL A 280 0.15 14.39 -14.03
CA VAL A 280 0.02 15.81 -14.36
C VAL A 280 1.25 16.62 -13.96
N THR A 281 1.96 16.22 -12.89
CA THR A 281 3.19 16.89 -12.44
C THR A 281 4.19 17.05 -13.58
N ALA A 282 4.41 15.98 -14.35
CA ALA A 282 5.36 15.96 -15.45
C ALA A 282 4.95 16.88 -16.62
N VAL A 283 3.64 17.18 -16.77
CA VAL A 283 3.12 18.12 -17.78
C VAL A 283 3.45 19.54 -17.36
N THR A 284 3.15 19.91 -16.11
CA THR A 284 3.42 21.25 -15.58
C THR A 284 4.91 21.58 -15.50
N GLU A 285 5.77 20.59 -15.22
CA GLU A 285 7.23 20.72 -15.28
C GLU A 285 7.71 21.06 -16.71
N ALA A 286 7.14 20.40 -17.72
CA ALA A 286 7.47 20.69 -19.12
C ALA A 286 7.04 22.12 -19.49
N LEU A 287 5.86 22.55 -19.07
CA LEU A 287 5.37 23.91 -19.29
C LEU A 287 6.26 24.96 -18.60
N ASP A 288 6.72 24.72 -17.36
CA ASP A 288 7.66 25.60 -16.67
C ASP A 288 8.99 25.72 -17.42
N LYS A 289 9.55 24.59 -17.87
CA LYS A 289 10.76 24.56 -18.70
C LYS A 289 10.59 25.40 -19.95
N GLY A 290 9.49 25.23 -20.67
CA GLY A 290 9.18 25.99 -21.89
C GLY A 290 9.06 27.50 -21.64
N ARG A 291 8.38 27.91 -20.57
CA ARG A 291 8.25 29.34 -20.22
C ARG A 291 9.57 30.00 -19.86
N PHE A 292 10.47 29.27 -19.20
CA PHE A 292 11.81 29.76 -18.94
C PHE A 292 12.63 29.92 -20.23
N ALA A 293 12.49 28.99 -21.18
CA ALA A 293 13.12 29.11 -22.49
C ALA A 293 12.61 30.34 -23.26
N LEU A 294 11.30 30.60 -23.26
CA LEU A 294 10.72 31.82 -23.84
C LEU A 294 11.20 33.10 -23.15
N ALA A 295 11.28 33.12 -21.82
CA ALA A 295 11.80 34.26 -21.07
C ALA A 295 13.28 34.53 -21.43
N THR A 296 14.08 33.47 -21.61
CA THR A 296 15.48 33.56 -22.03
C THR A 296 15.61 34.10 -23.46
N LEU A 297 14.79 33.61 -24.38
CA LEU A 297 14.71 34.09 -25.76
C LEU A 297 14.31 35.57 -25.83
N ALA A 298 13.28 35.97 -25.08
CA ALA A 298 12.84 37.36 -25.01
C ALA A 298 13.94 38.29 -24.46
N ALA A 299 14.68 37.84 -23.43
CA ALA A 299 15.80 38.58 -22.88
C ALA A 299 16.93 38.75 -23.92
N ARG A 300 17.28 37.69 -24.66
CA ARG A 300 18.27 37.78 -25.74
C ARG A 300 17.86 38.75 -26.84
N ARG A 301 16.61 38.66 -27.29
CA ARG A 301 16.08 39.50 -28.39
C ARG A 301 16.09 40.99 -28.03
N THR A 302 15.86 41.31 -26.76
CA THR A 302 15.83 42.69 -26.26
C THR A 302 17.17 43.18 -25.71
N GLY A 303 18.18 42.32 -25.60
CA GLY A 303 19.46 42.64 -24.97
C GLY A 303 19.38 42.80 -23.45
N ALA A 304 18.32 42.31 -22.82
CA ALA A 304 18.17 42.31 -21.36
C ALA A 304 19.06 41.22 -20.72
N PRO A 305 19.38 41.34 -19.41
CA PRO A 305 20.05 40.27 -18.68
C PRO A 305 19.25 38.96 -18.76
N LEU A 306 19.96 37.84 -18.92
CA LEU A 306 19.31 36.52 -18.95
C LEU A 306 18.68 36.21 -17.58
N PRO A 307 17.48 35.59 -17.55
CA PRO A 307 16.82 35.25 -16.31
C PRO A 307 17.60 34.18 -15.53
N GLU A 308 17.63 34.31 -14.20
CA GLU A 308 18.08 33.23 -13.31
C GLU A 308 17.04 32.10 -13.26
N ARG A 309 17.50 30.86 -13.08
CA ARG A 309 16.60 29.70 -12.91
C ARG A 309 15.97 29.73 -11.52
N ARG A 310 14.90 30.50 -11.38
CA ARG A 310 14.07 30.61 -10.17
C ARG A 310 12.77 29.84 -10.34
N LEU A 311 12.06 29.62 -9.23
CA LEU A 311 10.67 29.16 -9.26
C LEU A 311 9.80 30.13 -10.09
N PRO A 312 8.72 29.65 -10.72
CA PRO A 312 7.78 30.51 -11.40
C PRO A 312 7.04 31.42 -10.42
N CYS A 313 6.30 32.40 -10.93
CA CYS A 313 5.47 33.26 -10.09
C CYS A 313 4.49 32.42 -9.26
N PHE A 314 4.52 32.61 -7.95
CA PHE A 314 3.62 31.95 -7.01
C PHE A 314 2.15 32.27 -7.29
N PHE A 315 1.84 33.49 -7.70
CA PHE A 315 0.46 33.91 -7.89
C PHE A 315 -0.17 33.26 -9.13
N ASP A 316 0.56 33.19 -10.24
CA ASP A 316 0.19 32.44 -11.43
C ASP A 316 1.45 31.94 -12.13
N PRO A 317 1.70 30.62 -12.17
CA PRO A 317 2.87 30.06 -12.84
C PRO A 317 2.99 30.44 -14.32
N ARG A 318 1.87 30.82 -14.96
CA ARG A 318 1.85 31.28 -16.36
C ARG A 318 2.50 32.64 -16.56
N HIS A 319 2.74 33.40 -15.48
CA HIS A 319 3.51 34.64 -15.56
C HIS A 319 5.01 34.40 -15.80
N GLY A 320 5.47 33.14 -15.77
CA GLY A 320 6.86 32.76 -16.02
C GLY A 320 7.75 32.89 -14.78
N PRO A 321 9.09 32.94 -14.96
CA PRO A 321 10.04 32.92 -13.85
C PRO A 321 9.86 34.14 -12.93
N SER A 322 9.99 33.91 -11.63
CA SER A 322 10.06 35.01 -10.65
C SER A 322 11.33 35.83 -10.83
N VAL A 323 11.26 37.11 -10.42
CA VAL A 323 12.42 38.03 -10.43
C VAL A 323 12.89 38.39 -9.03
N GLN A 324 12.01 38.23 -8.03
CA GLN A 324 12.32 38.47 -6.63
C GLN A 324 11.34 37.71 -5.73
N ASP A 325 11.68 37.63 -4.45
CA ASP A 325 10.76 37.14 -3.42
C ASP A 325 10.07 38.31 -2.71
N VAL A 326 8.77 38.20 -2.45
CA VAL A 326 7.97 39.22 -1.79
C VAL A 326 7.32 38.68 -0.52
N GLN A 327 7.19 39.54 0.49
CA GLN A 327 6.40 39.24 1.68
C GLN A 327 4.92 39.47 1.38
N TRP A 328 4.12 38.43 1.51
CA TRP A 328 2.70 38.46 1.18
C TRP A 328 1.90 37.61 2.18
N ALA A 329 0.64 37.94 2.41
CA ALA A 329 -0.28 37.13 3.20
C ALA A 329 -1.59 36.96 2.44
N PRO A 330 -2.15 35.75 2.32
CA PRO A 330 -3.52 35.60 1.84
C PRO A 330 -4.48 36.23 2.86
N PRO A 331 -5.70 36.62 2.44
CA PRO A 331 -6.72 37.14 3.36
C PRO A 331 -6.94 36.20 4.56
N GLY A 332 -6.71 36.71 5.77
CA GLY A 332 -6.84 35.96 7.02
C GLY A 332 -5.73 34.94 7.30
N GLY A 333 -4.70 34.84 6.45
CA GLY A 333 -3.57 33.93 6.61
C GLY A 333 -2.31 34.61 7.16
N ALA A 334 -1.29 33.80 7.44
CA ALA A 334 0.00 34.27 7.90
C ALA A 334 0.84 34.89 6.74
N PRO A 335 1.62 35.96 7.02
CA PRO A 335 2.65 36.45 6.11
C PRO A 335 3.68 35.39 5.77
N ARG A 336 4.14 35.39 4.52
CA ARG A 336 5.10 34.45 3.97
C ARG A 336 5.89 35.08 2.82
N THR A 337 7.09 34.57 2.61
CA THR A 337 7.93 34.93 1.47
C THR A 337 7.56 34.04 0.28
N VAL A 338 7.16 34.63 -0.84
CA VAL A 338 6.80 33.91 -2.08
C VAL A 338 7.53 34.47 -3.30
N PRO A 339 7.94 33.62 -4.26
CA PRO A 339 8.54 34.07 -5.52
C PRO A 339 7.48 34.77 -6.38
N ALA A 340 7.80 35.96 -6.91
CA ALA A 340 6.88 36.74 -7.74
C ALA A 340 7.53 37.23 -9.03
N CYS A 341 6.76 37.27 -10.12
CA CYS A 341 7.16 37.98 -11.34
C CYS A 341 7.20 39.49 -11.08
N ALA A 342 7.83 40.25 -11.97
CA ALA A 342 7.97 41.70 -11.82
C ALA A 342 6.61 42.42 -11.65
N ALA A 343 5.59 41.97 -12.38
CA ALA A 343 4.26 42.58 -12.34
C ALA A 343 3.54 42.35 -11.01
N ASP A 344 3.51 41.11 -10.50
CA ASP A 344 2.88 40.82 -9.21
C ASP A 344 3.69 41.37 -8.03
N ALA A 345 5.02 41.41 -8.16
CA ALA A 345 5.86 42.06 -7.16
C ALA A 345 5.53 43.56 -7.02
N ALA A 346 5.29 44.26 -8.14
CA ALA A 346 4.86 45.65 -8.14
C ALA A 346 3.47 45.81 -7.50
N ARG A 347 2.49 44.96 -7.89
CA ARG A 347 1.14 44.97 -7.28
C ARG A 347 1.18 44.82 -5.77
N VAL A 348 1.93 43.84 -5.28
CA VAL A 348 2.07 43.60 -3.84
C VAL A 348 2.74 44.79 -3.14
N ALA A 349 3.74 45.41 -3.76
CA ALA A 349 4.40 46.61 -3.22
C ALA A 349 3.45 47.82 -3.14
N ASP A 350 2.54 47.95 -4.12
CA ASP A 350 1.52 49.01 -4.17
C ASP A 350 0.30 48.71 -3.27
N GLY A 351 0.27 47.54 -2.60
CA GLY A 351 -0.86 47.10 -1.78
C GLY A 351 -2.07 46.62 -2.59
N GLU A 352 -1.90 46.38 -3.89
CA GLU A 352 -2.90 45.81 -4.77
C GLU A 352 -2.94 44.27 -4.65
N GLU A 353 -4.08 43.67 -5.00
CA GLU A 353 -4.17 42.23 -5.11
C GLU A 353 -3.34 41.71 -6.31
N PRO A 354 -2.50 40.68 -6.10
CA PRO A 354 -1.77 40.03 -7.18
C PRO A 354 -2.71 39.26 -8.10
N LEU A 355 -2.33 39.10 -9.37
CA LEU A 355 -3.12 38.40 -10.38
C LEU A 355 -3.01 36.90 -10.17
N SER A 356 -3.86 36.40 -9.28
CA SER A 356 -3.78 35.02 -8.78
C SER A 356 -4.50 34.03 -9.70
N ARG A 357 -3.85 32.90 -10.00
CA ARG A 357 -4.45 31.78 -10.72
C ARG A 357 -5.59 31.19 -9.89
N THR A 358 -6.79 31.26 -10.46
CA THR A 358 -7.99 30.67 -9.87
C THR A 358 -8.39 29.40 -10.60
N VAL A 359 -8.93 28.46 -9.85
CA VAL A 359 -9.34 27.14 -10.33
C VAL A 359 -10.78 26.85 -9.88
N GLN A 360 -11.46 25.97 -10.59
CA GLN A 360 -12.85 25.63 -10.28
C GLN A 360 -12.90 24.64 -9.11
N THR A 361 -13.64 24.97 -8.05
CA THR A 361 -13.89 24.07 -6.91
C THR A 361 -15.38 23.82 -6.74
N ALA A 362 -15.74 22.92 -5.81
CA ALA A 362 -17.13 22.72 -5.41
C ALA A 362 -17.77 23.99 -4.82
N ASP A 363 -16.97 24.84 -4.17
CA ASP A 363 -17.39 26.09 -3.53
C ASP A 363 -17.24 27.32 -4.44
N GLY A 364 -17.01 27.10 -5.74
CA GLY A 364 -16.81 28.15 -6.75
C GLY A 364 -15.35 28.35 -7.15
N ARG A 365 -15.07 29.42 -7.90
CA ARG A 365 -13.69 29.76 -8.29
C ARG A 365 -12.92 30.29 -7.09
N GLN A 366 -11.78 29.69 -6.81
CA GLN A 366 -10.91 30.06 -5.70
C GLN A 366 -9.46 30.09 -6.20
N PRO A 367 -8.56 30.84 -5.55
CA PRO A 367 -7.12 30.71 -5.81
C PRO A 367 -6.67 29.26 -5.63
N TYR A 368 -5.71 28.79 -6.43
CA TYR A 368 -5.35 27.37 -6.45
C TYR A 368 -4.90 26.83 -5.09
N TRP A 369 -4.29 27.66 -4.24
CA TRP A 369 -3.89 27.29 -2.88
C TRP A 369 -5.07 27.07 -1.91
N ASN A 370 -6.28 27.46 -2.30
CA ASN A 370 -7.52 27.18 -1.57
C ASN A 370 -8.32 26.01 -2.17
N ALA A 371 -7.85 25.42 -3.29
CA ALA A 371 -8.65 24.51 -4.10
C ALA A 371 -8.70 23.06 -3.62
N GLY A 372 -8.02 22.75 -2.51
CA GLY A 372 -7.96 21.41 -1.95
C GLY A 372 -6.95 20.49 -2.66
N PRO A 373 -6.79 19.26 -2.16
CA PRO A 373 -5.64 18.41 -2.44
C PRO A 373 -5.61 17.85 -3.87
N ALA A 374 -6.75 17.89 -4.58
CA ALA A 374 -6.84 17.46 -5.97
C ALA A 374 -5.85 18.21 -6.89
N TYR A 375 -5.56 19.48 -6.58
CA TYR A 375 -4.66 20.33 -7.36
C TYR A 375 -3.18 20.19 -6.98
N ALA A 376 -2.85 19.34 -5.99
CA ALA A 376 -1.49 19.16 -5.52
C ALA A 376 -0.51 18.69 -6.61
N PRO A 377 -0.83 17.69 -7.47
CA PRO A 377 0.09 17.25 -8.51
C PRO A 377 0.42 18.35 -9.53
N TRP A 378 -0.58 19.15 -9.91
CA TRP A 378 -0.43 20.28 -10.82
C TRP A 378 0.45 21.38 -10.21
N ALA A 379 0.17 21.80 -8.97
CA ALA A 379 0.99 22.80 -8.31
C ALA A 379 2.41 22.27 -8.04
N GLY A 380 2.52 20.97 -7.71
CA GLY A 380 3.78 20.29 -7.42
C GLY A 380 4.77 20.31 -8.58
N GLY A 381 4.32 20.25 -9.83
CA GLY A 381 5.23 20.32 -10.97
C GLY A 381 5.78 21.72 -11.25
N TYR A 382 5.13 22.78 -10.76
CA TYR A 382 5.67 24.15 -10.86
C TYR A 382 6.65 24.49 -9.74
N PHE A 383 6.36 24.06 -8.50
CA PHE A 383 7.10 24.52 -7.32
C PHE A 383 7.97 23.43 -6.66
N GLY A 384 7.92 22.20 -7.17
CA GLY A 384 8.57 21.04 -6.57
C GLY A 384 7.87 20.57 -5.29
N GLY A 385 7.83 19.25 -5.07
CA GLY A 385 7.13 18.64 -3.92
C GLY A 385 7.64 19.06 -2.53
N GLY A 386 8.88 19.54 -2.41
CA GLY A 386 9.51 19.88 -1.13
C GLY A 386 9.33 21.34 -0.65
N ILE A 387 9.14 22.31 -1.56
CA ILE A 387 9.10 23.74 -1.21
C ILE A 387 7.65 24.23 -1.07
N LEU A 388 6.75 23.64 -1.85
CA LEU A 388 5.34 24.01 -1.92
C LEU A 388 4.60 23.93 -0.57
N PRO A 389 4.84 22.95 0.33
CA PRO A 389 4.23 22.94 1.66
C PRO A 389 4.58 24.19 2.49
N GLY A 390 5.83 24.67 2.40
CA GLY A 390 6.29 25.88 3.10
C GLY A 390 5.65 27.16 2.56
N LEU A 391 5.49 27.26 1.24
CA LEU A 391 4.80 28.39 0.59
C LEU A 391 3.30 28.42 0.88
N LEU A 392 2.71 27.26 1.17
CA LEU A 392 1.28 27.12 1.39
C LEU A 392 0.87 27.03 2.86
N VAL A 393 1.79 27.17 3.83
CA VAL A 393 1.46 27.14 5.26
C VAL A 393 0.28 28.07 5.59
N GLY A 394 -0.76 27.53 6.23
CA GLY A 394 -1.97 28.29 6.57
C GLY A 394 -2.98 28.50 5.44
N THR A 395 -2.81 27.87 4.27
CA THR A 395 -3.90 27.73 3.26
C THR A 395 -4.56 26.36 3.35
N ALA A 396 -5.72 26.19 2.72
CA ALA A 396 -6.41 24.90 2.69
C ALA A 396 -5.56 23.81 2.01
N LEU A 397 -4.88 24.14 0.90
CA LEU A 397 -3.98 23.21 0.22
C LEU A 397 -2.75 22.92 1.09
N GLY A 398 -2.15 23.92 1.74
CA GLY A 398 -1.00 23.71 2.61
C GLY A 398 -1.29 22.87 3.83
N GLY A 399 -2.41 23.11 4.54
CA GLY A 399 -2.81 22.34 5.71
C GLY A 399 -3.07 20.86 5.44
N LEU A 400 -3.47 20.53 4.20
CA LEU A 400 -3.70 19.15 3.75
C LEU A 400 -2.42 18.51 3.19
N LEU A 401 -1.56 19.29 2.54
CA LEU A 401 -0.24 18.86 2.08
C LEU A 401 0.74 18.64 3.23
N SER A 402 0.59 19.36 4.35
CA SER A 402 1.32 19.12 5.61
C SER A 402 0.79 17.92 6.41
N GLY A 403 -0.27 17.25 5.93
CA GLY A 403 -0.76 16.02 6.51
C GLY A 403 0.14 14.82 6.16
N PRO A 404 0.18 13.77 7.00
CA PRO A 404 1.09 12.62 6.84
C PRO A 404 0.90 11.82 5.53
N ALA A 405 -0.15 12.12 4.75
CA ALA A 405 -0.42 11.47 3.47
C ALA A 405 0.24 12.14 2.26
N TYR A 406 0.70 13.40 2.37
CA TYR A 406 1.21 14.18 1.24
C TYR A 406 2.52 14.93 1.50
N ALA A 407 2.97 15.05 2.76
CA ALA A 407 4.21 15.75 3.15
C ALA A 407 5.50 14.91 3.06
N ALA A 408 5.47 13.72 2.47
CA ALA A 408 6.64 12.84 2.49
C ALA A 408 7.42 12.93 1.15
N PRO A 409 8.58 13.63 1.11
CA PRO A 409 9.73 12.95 0.54
C PRO A 409 9.89 11.64 1.31
N ALA A 410 10.30 10.57 0.61
CA ALA A 410 10.83 9.40 1.30
C ALA A 410 11.88 9.91 2.30
N ASP A 411 11.84 9.39 3.54
CA ASP A 411 12.87 9.53 4.58
C ASP A 411 12.52 10.37 5.85
N THR A 412 11.25 10.58 6.20
CA THR A 412 10.91 10.98 7.58
C THR A 412 10.47 9.77 8.41
N GLY A 413 11.41 9.28 9.21
CA GLY A 413 11.14 8.34 10.30
C GLY A 413 10.19 8.94 11.35
N PRO A 414 9.68 8.10 12.26
CA PRO A 414 8.73 8.50 13.30
C PRO A 414 9.26 9.59 14.23
N ASP A 415 8.37 10.46 14.73
CA ASP A 415 8.72 11.53 15.67
C ASP A 415 8.97 10.99 17.09
N GLY A 416 9.73 11.74 17.89
CA GLY A 416 10.03 11.39 19.28
C GLY A 416 8.78 11.34 20.15
N GLY A 417 8.38 10.12 20.56
CA GLY A 417 7.16 9.85 21.35
C GLY A 417 6.13 8.99 20.61
N ASP A 418 6.29 8.79 19.31
CA ASP A 418 5.42 7.93 18.52
C ASP A 418 5.71 6.44 18.77
N TRP A 419 4.65 5.62 18.68
CA TRP A 419 4.80 4.17 18.72
C TRP A 419 5.23 3.67 17.34
N THR A 420 6.48 3.23 17.22
CA THR A 420 7.12 2.82 15.96
C THR A 420 7.13 1.31 15.76
N GLY A 421 6.73 0.56 16.80
CA GLY A 421 6.81 -0.89 16.82
C GLY A 421 8.27 -1.37 16.79
N SER A 422 8.51 -2.49 16.13
CA SER A 422 9.83 -3.10 15.99
C SER A 422 10.44 -2.86 14.60
N ASP A 423 9.85 -1.97 13.80
CA ASP A 423 10.29 -1.68 12.42
C ASP A 423 11.45 -0.68 12.35
N TYR A 424 12.03 -0.29 13.50
CA TYR A 424 13.14 0.64 13.56
C TYR A 424 14.42 0.06 12.95
N ASN A 425 15.28 0.93 12.43
CA ASN A 425 16.61 0.54 11.99
C ASN A 425 17.55 0.46 13.21
N PRO A 426 18.17 -0.70 13.52
CA PRO A 426 19.11 -0.80 14.63
C PRO A 426 20.32 0.13 14.51
N ASP A 427 20.70 0.50 13.28
CA ASP A 427 21.82 1.41 13.01
C ASP A 427 21.58 2.83 13.57
N ASP A 428 20.31 3.21 13.80
CA ASP A 428 19.94 4.49 14.40
C ASP A 428 20.42 4.64 15.86
N TYR A 429 20.78 3.52 16.51
CA TYR A 429 21.34 3.49 17.87
C TYR A 429 22.88 3.51 17.88
N GLY A 430 23.53 3.77 16.75
CA GLY A 430 24.99 3.72 16.55
C GLY A 430 25.84 4.76 17.30
N GLY A 431 25.36 5.31 18.43
CA GLY A 431 26.13 6.11 19.37
C GLY A 431 26.72 5.23 20.47
N GLY A 432 27.91 4.67 20.22
CA GLY A 432 28.56 3.70 21.10
C GLY A 432 28.83 4.22 22.53
N TRP A 433 28.54 3.37 23.52
CA TRP A 433 29.08 3.49 24.87
C TRP A 433 30.39 2.70 24.93
N GLY A 434 31.54 3.36 24.76
CA GLY A 434 32.84 2.76 25.10
C GLY A 434 34.01 3.11 24.17
N ASP A 435 35.06 3.64 24.79
CA ASP A 435 36.41 3.83 24.25
C ASP A 435 37.01 2.57 23.59
N GLY A 436 37.72 2.80 22.48
CA GLY A 436 39.02 2.15 22.22
C GLY A 436 39.05 0.78 21.53
N GLY A 437 39.13 0.80 20.19
CA GLY A 437 40.10 -0.02 19.45
C GLY A 437 39.62 -1.33 18.78
N GLY A 438 39.94 -1.46 17.48
CA GLY A 438 39.90 -2.70 16.66
C GLY A 438 38.48 -3.20 16.36
N PHE A 439 38.07 -3.65 15.18
CA PHE A 439 38.67 -4.41 14.07
C PHE A 439 37.84 -4.05 12.80
N GLY A 440 38.26 -4.15 11.53
CA GLY A 440 39.24 -5.03 10.91
C GLY A 440 38.54 -6.17 10.16
N GLY A 441 38.34 -6.02 8.84
CA GLY A 441 37.91 -7.06 7.89
C GLY A 441 36.39 -7.07 7.60
N GLY A 442 35.89 -7.36 6.40
CA GLY A 442 36.46 -7.92 5.19
C GLY A 442 35.31 -8.40 4.29
N ASP A 443 35.62 -8.55 3.02
CA ASP A 443 34.79 -8.80 1.83
C ASP A 443 33.78 -9.97 1.88
N GLY A 444 32.86 -9.97 0.89
CA GLY A 444 32.57 -11.19 0.12
C GLY A 444 31.17 -11.78 0.26
N GLY A 445 30.48 -11.91 -0.89
CA GLY A 445 29.19 -12.59 -0.98
C GLY A 445 29.25 -14.10 -0.70
N GLY A 446 28.10 -14.66 -0.32
CA GLY A 446 27.89 -16.09 -0.19
C GLY A 446 26.51 -16.39 0.40
N PHE A 447 25.60 -16.90 -0.42
CA PHE A 447 24.40 -17.60 0.08
C PHE A 447 24.86 -18.88 0.78
N GLY A 448 24.63 -19.00 2.08
CA GLY A 448 24.89 -20.25 2.79
C GLY A 448 24.93 -20.11 4.31
N GLY A 449 23.78 -20.36 4.95
CA GLY A 449 23.70 -20.91 6.30
C GLY A 449 23.74 -19.91 7.47
N GLY A 450 22.58 -19.66 8.07
CA GLY A 450 22.49 -19.08 9.41
C GLY A 450 21.17 -18.35 9.69
N ASP A 451 20.02 -19.04 9.64
CA ASP A 451 18.71 -18.46 9.98
C ASP A 451 17.88 -19.41 10.89
N TRP A 452 18.50 -20.03 11.89
CA TRP A 452 17.80 -20.82 12.93
C TRP A 452 18.44 -20.70 14.30
#